data_AF-I8A4C1-F1
#
_entry.id   AF-I8A4C1-F1
#
_cell.length_a   1.000
_cell.length_b   1.000
_cell.length_c   1.000
_cell.angle_alpha   90.00
_cell.angle_beta   90.00
_cell.angle_gamma   90.00
#
_symmetry.space_group_name_H-M   'P 1'
#
loop_
_entity.id
_entity.type
_entity.pdbx_description
1 polymer ?
#
loop_
_entity_poly.entity_id
_entity_poly.type
_entity_poly.pdbx_seq_one_letter_code
_entity_poly.pdbx_strand_id
1 'polypeptide(L)'
;MSTSGVASPFRISRKDGEKLDRNETFIAVREHLRRQEMGMDAPSFCSHHRHSCSDQDKESFRLHRDIIHTLLLPLFLLHHQASRVAARALPSRKAAESERAFRGEARSAYAWLQCILTEEHDWYLTERCPACIVLHVLHSEPTIRFVAVACLLSDHLQGLDLLHGKNRLPSFEFWLEALETAVREDPFWGHDLWPDIEYRACALTDGVKQLVLQCLELRSALDRQSHQSQAYDSSAHFRRESLRQSNHPIMKPSAATSRMAGEEQKLLSKVAATRCMSSYWQDRPQRLHARRHGDSRRRSVTS
;
A
#
# COMPACT_ATOMS: atom_id res chain seq x y z
N MET A 1 12.03 42.94 3.96
CA MET A 1 12.01 41.61 4.59
C MET A 1 11.23 40.71 3.64
N SER A 2 11.92 39.82 2.91
CA SER A 2 11.27 38.94 1.95
C SER A 2 10.48 37.89 2.72
N THR A 3 9.16 38.02 2.75
CA THR A 3 8.29 36.94 3.21
C THR A 3 8.45 35.80 2.21
N SER A 4 9.34 34.84 2.48
CA SER A 4 9.35 33.60 1.69
C SER A 4 8.01 32.92 1.94
N GLY A 5 7.11 32.95 0.95
CA GLY A 5 5.85 32.23 1.02
C GLY A 5 6.11 30.74 1.25
N VAL A 6 5.20 30.08 1.95
CA VAL A 6 5.27 28.63 2.11
C VAL A 6 4.75 27.99 0.82
N ALA A 7 5.64 27.29 0.12
CA ALA A 7 5.34 26.59 -1.13
C ALA A 7 5.56 25.08 -0.97
N SER A 8 4.94 24.30 -1.85
CA SER A 8 5.13 22.86 -1.87
C SER A 8 6.56 22.47 -2.30
N PRO A 9 7.20 21.48 -1.65
CA PRO A 9 8.51 20.98 -2.07
C PRO A 9 8.44 20.10 -3.32
N PHE A 10 7.27 19.55 -3.63
CA PHE A 10 7.07 18.69 -4.81
C PHE A 10 6.87 19.52 -6.07
N ARG A 11 7.55 19.12 -7.15
CA ARG A 11 7.43 19.73 -8.48
C ARG A 11 6.82 18.71 -9.44
N ILE A 12 5.68 19.04 -10.03
CA ILE A 12 5.04 18.22 -11.06
C ILE A 12 5.31 18.86 -12.42
N SER A 13 5.72 18.05 -13.41
CA SER A 13 5.85 18.52 -14.78
C SER A 13 4.49 18.90 -15.35
N ARG A 14 4.45 19.89 -16.26
CA ARG A 14 3.20 20.28 -16.93
C ARG A 14 2.52 19.08 -17.62
N LYS A 15 3.33 18.19 -18.22
CA LYS A 15 2.85 16.98 -18.90
C LYS A 15 2.12 16.05 -17.94
N ASP A 16 2.63 15.86 -16.73
CA ASP A 16 2.00 14.98 -15.74
C ASP A 16 0.76 15.62 -15.10
N GLY A 17 0.78 16.95 -14.90
CA GLY A 17 -0.42 17.71 -14.56
C GLY A 17 -1.54 17.51 -15.59
N GLU A 18 -1.24 17.66 -16.88
CA GLU A 18 -2.22 17.45 -17.96
C GLU A 18 -2.74 16.00 -18.03
N LYS A 19 -1.93 15.00 -17.64
CA LYS A 19 -2.39 13.60 -17.55
C LYS A 19 -3.38 13.42 -16.40
N LEU A 20 -3.11 14.01 -15.25
CA LEU A 20 -3.99 13.98 -14.08
C LEU A 20 -5.33 14.65 -14.41
N ASP A 21 -5.30 15.81 -15.05
CA ASP A 21 -6.49 16.59 -15.43
C ASP A 21 -7.38 15.89 -16.47
N ARG A 22 -6.86 14.89 -17.19
CA ARG A 22 -7.62 14.08 -18.17
C ARG A 22 -8.05 12.72 -17.61
N ASN A 23 -7.66 12.37 -16.38
CA ASN A 23 -7.99 11.08 -15.80
C ASN A 23 -9.28 11.17 -14.98
N GLU A 24 -10.37 10.62 -15.51
CA GLU A 24 -11.70 10.65 -14.88
C GLU A 24 -11.72 10.07 -13.45
N THR A 25 -10.93 9.02 -13.17
CA THR A 25 -10.87 8.44 -11.82
C THR A 25 -10.24 9.42 -10.84
N PHE A 26 -9.13 10.06 -11.23
CA PHE A 26 -8.47 11.05 -10.38
C PHE A 26 -9.33 12.30 -10.22
N ILE A 27 -9.99 12.78 -11.27
CA ILE A 27 -10.97 13.88 -11.20
C ILE A 27 -12.07 13.56 -10.18
N ALA A 28 -12.61 12.34 -10.20
CA ALA A 28 -13.64 11.91 -9.24
C ALA A 28 -13.12 11.92 -7.79
N VAL A 29 -11.87 11.51 -7.56
CA VAL A 29 -11.22 11.61 -6.23
C VAL A 29 -11.10 13.06 -5.79
N ARG A 30 -10.60 13.95 -6.67
CA ARG A 30 -10.48 15.38 -6.37
C ARG A 30 -11.84 16.00 -6.02
N GLU A 31 -12.89 15.66 -6.76
CA GLU A 31 -14.23 16.16 -6.48
C GLU A 31 -14.79 15.63 -5.16
N HIS A 32 -14.47 14.40 -4.79
CA HIS A 32 -14.83 13.85 -3.48
C HIS A 32 -14.16 14.62 -2.33
N LEU A 33 -12.84 14.82 -2.42
CA LEU A 33 -12.08 15.57 -1.42
C LEU A 33 -12.53 17.03 -1.34
N ARG A 34 -12.86 17.65 -2.48
CA ARG A 34 -13.41 19.02 -2.52
C ARG A 34 -14.77 19.10 -1.82
N ARG A 35 -15.66 18.12 -2.02
CA ARG A 35 -16.96 18.08 -1.32
C ARG A 35 -16.80 17.87 0.17
N GLN A 36 -15.86 17.04 0.59
CA GLN A 36 -15.52 16.90 2.01
C GLN A 36 -15.02 18.23 2.59
N GLU A 37 -14.12 18.92 1.88
CA GLU A 37 -13.61 20.25 2.26
C GLU A 37 -14.73 21.29 2.43
N MET A 38 -15.69 21.35 1.50
CA MET A 38 -16.82 22.27 1.56
C MET A 38 -17.86 21.92 2.63
N GLY A 39 -17.93 20.64 3.04
CA GLY A 39 -18.87 20.17 4.05
C GLY A 39 -18.41 20.37 5.50
N MET A 40 -17.19 20.88 5.71
CA MET A 40 -16.65 21.15 7.05
C MET A 40 -16.96 22.57 7.51
N ASP A 41 -17.29 22.73 8.78
CA ASP A 41 -17.49 24.05 9.42
C ASP A 41 -16.18 24.84 9.58
N ALA A 42 -15.05 24.14 9.55
CA ALA A 42 -13.71 24.71 9.71
C ALA A 42 -13.09 25.09 8.36
N PRO A 43 -12.25 26.16 8.30
CA PRO A 43 -11.53 26.51 7.09
C PRO A 43 -10.56 25.39 6.70
N SER A 44 -10.46 25.15 5.40
CA SER A 44 -9.65 24.05 4.86
C SER A 44 -8.15 24.22 5.02
N PHE A 45 -7.66 25.46 5.14
CA PHE A 45 -6.29 25.75 5.53
C PHE A 45 -6.24 26.21 6.99
N CYS A 46 -5.25 25.74 7.73
CA CYS A 46 -5.02 26.21 9.10
C CYS A 46 -4.67 27.71 9.11
N SER A 47 -4.80 28.36 10.26
CA SER A 47 -4.56 29.80 10.41
C SER A 47 -3.21 30.24 9.83
N HIS A 48 -2.15 29.45 10.05
CA HIS A 48 -0.82 29.72 9.50
C HIS A 48 -0.83 29.71 7.96
N HIS A 49 -1.17 28.59 7.34
CA HIS A 49 -1.11 28.42 5.88
C HIS A 49 -2.16 29.23 5.12
N ARG A 50 -3.24 29.67 5.80
CA ARG A 50 -4.21 30.61 5.22
C ARG A 50 -3.56 31.95 4.88
N HIS A 51 -2.61 32.40 5.71
CA HIS A 51 -1.94 33.69 5.59
C HIS A 51 -0.55 33.60 4.92
N SER A 52 0.16 32.48 5.06
CA SER A 52 1.53 32.32 4.54
C SER A 52 1.62 31.77 3.12
N CYS A 53 0.56 31.16 2.60
CA CYS A 53 0.50 30.64 1.23
C CYS A 53 -0.24 31.61 0.31
N SER A 54 0.30 31.83 -0.90
CA SER A 54 -0.45 32.49 -1.97
C SER A 54 -1.61 31.61 -2.43
N ASP A 55 -2.58 32.16 -3.17
CA ASP A 55 -3.69 31.37 -3.69
C ASP A 55 -3.21 30.31 -4.71
N GLN A 56 -2.14 30.61 -5.46
CA GLN A 56 -1.49 29.63 -6.33
C GLN A 56 -0.85 28.48 -5.54
N ASP A 57 -0.17 28.79 -4.44
CA ASP A 57 0.42 27.76 -3.57
C ASP A 57 -0.66 26.90 -2.92
N LYS A 58 -1.79 27.49 -2.51
CA LYS A 58 -2.93 26.75 -1.95
C LYS A 58 -3.48 25.74 -2.95
N GLU A 59 -3.64 26.13 -4.22
CA GLU A 59 -4.07 25.19 -5.27
C GLU A 59 -3.05 24.08 -5.50
N SER A 60 -1.75 24.40 -5.48
CA SER A 60 -0.69 23.39 -5.57
C SER A 60 -0.74 22.41 -4.39
N PHE A 61 -0.92 22.91 -3.16
CA PHE A 61 -1.06 22.07 -1.98
C PHE A 61 -2.30 21.18 -2.03
N ARG A 62 -3.44 21.67 -2.54
CA ARG A 62 -4.62 20.84 -2.75
C ARG A 62 -4.34 19.71 -3.73
N LEU A 63 -3.78 20.02 -4.89
CA LEU A 63 -3.42 19.00 -5.89
C LEU A 63 -2.49 17.94 -5.30
N HIS A 64 -1.46 18.34 -4.56
CA HIS A 64 -0.50 17.41 -3.97
C HIS A 64 -1.13 16.58 -2.84
N ARG A 65 -2.00 17.16 -2.02
CA ARG A 65 -2.82 16.42 -1.04
C ARG A 65 -3.69 15.37 -1.73
N ASP A 66 -4.33 15.72 -2.85
CA ASP A 66 -5.18 14.80 -3.59
C ASP A 66 -4.38 13.63 -4.20
N ILE A 67 -3.15 13.89 -4.68
CA ILE A 67 -2.22 12.84 -5.14
C ILE A 67 -1.81 11.93 -3.99
N ILE A 68 -1.39 12.50 -2.85
CA ILE A 68 -1.01 11.73 -1.66
C ILE A 68 -2.18 10.86 -1.18
N HIS A 69 -3.39 11.43 -1.08
CA HIS A 69 -4.58 10.67 -0.71
C HIS A 69 -4.81 9.48 -1.65
N THR A 70 -4.73 9.73 -2.97
CA THR A 70 -4.90 8.70 -3.99
C THR A 70 -3.87 7.58 -3.87
N LEU A 71 -2.63 7.92 -3.53
CA LEU A 71 -1.54 6.96 -3.32
C LEU A 71 -1.70 6.13 -2.05
N LEU A 72 -2.10 6.75 -0.94
CA LEU A 72 -2.16 6.10 0.37
C LEU A 72 -3.42 5.24 0.54
N LEU A 73 -4.54 5.60 -0.09
CA LEU A 73 -5.82 4.90 0.03
C LEU A 73 -5.73 3.39 -0.26
N PRO A 74 -5.08 2.92 -1.34
CA PRO A 74 -4.88 1.49 -1.58
C PRO A 74 -4.15 0.75 -0.46
N LEU A 75 -3.16 1.37 0.19
CA LEU A 75 -2.41 0.77 1.29
C LEU A 75 -3.27 0.64 2.55
N PHE A 76 -4.11 1.65 2.83
CA PHE A 76 -5.09 1.58 3.91
C PHE A 76 -6.09 0.45 3.68
N LEU A 77 -6.68 0.35 2.48
CA LEU A 77 -7.63 -0.71 2.14
C LEU A 77 -7.01 -2.10 2.20
N LEU A 78 -5.75 -2.23 1.74
CA LEU A 78 -4.99 -3.46 1.86
C LEU A 78 -4.78 -3.84 3.33
N HIS A 79 -4.34 -2.92 4.17
CA HIS A 79 -4.13 -3.18 5.60
C HIS A 79 -5.42 -3.59 6.30
N HIS A 80 -6.53 -2.90 6.03
CA HIS A 80 -7.84 -3.26 6.57
C HIS A 80 -8.28 -4.66 6.12
N GLN A 81 -8.08 -4.99 4.85
CA GLN A 81 -8.35 -6.33 4.33
C GLN A 81 -7.46 -7.39 4.98
N ALA A 82 -6.16 -7.14 5.09
CA ALA A 82 -5.20 -8.03 5.72
C ALA A 82 -5.56 -8.30 7.19
N SER A 83 -5.96 -7.25 7.91
CA SER A 83 -6.39 -7.35 9.31
C SER A 83 -7.65 -8.20 9.46
N ARG A 84 -8.63 -8.05 8.56
CA ARG A 84 -9.82 -8.91 8.54
C ARG A 84 -9.48 -10.37 8.23
N VAL A 85 -8.56 -10.61 7.30
CA VAL A 85 -8.09 -11.96 6.97
C VAL A 85 -7.36 -12.59 8.15
N ALA A 86 -6.47 -11.85 8.82
CA ALA A 86 -5.77 -12.29 10.00
C ALA A 86 -6.73 -12.65 11.15
N ALA A 87 -7.72 -11.80 11.42
CA ALA A 87 -8.73 -12.03 12.45
C ALA A 87 -9.55 -13.30 12.22
N ARG A 88 -9.81 -13.67 10.96
CA ARG A 88 -10.53 -14.91 10.60
C ARG A 88 -9.63 -16.15 10.59
N ALA A 89 -8.36 -15.99 10.24
CA ALA A 89 -7.41 -17.09 10.14
C ALA A 89 -6.84 -17.54 11.50
N LEU A 90 -6.81 -16.64 12.48
CA LEU A 90 -6.25 -16.91 13.81
C LEU A 90 -7.32 -17.40 14.80
N PRO A 91 -7.03 -18.40 15.65
CA PRO A 91 -7.89 -18.75 16.78
C PRO A 91 -8.08 -17.55 17.73
N SER A 92 -9.24 -17.46 18.39
CA SER A 92 -9.63 -16.30 19.23
C SER A 92 -8.60 -15.86 20.27
N ARG A 93 -7.82 -16.79 20.86
CA ARG A 93 -6.75 -16.48 21.82
C ARG A 93 -5.47 -15.91 21.18
N LYS A 94 -5.26 -16.08 19.87
CA LYS A 94 -4.10 -15.60 19.11
C LYS A 94 -4.38 -14.34 18.30
N ALA A 95 -5.63 -13.88 18.26
CA ALA A 95 -6.06 -12.69 17.54
C ALA A 95 -5.47 -11.37 18.09
N ALA A 96 -4.84 -11.40 19.28
CA ALA A 96 -4.12 -10.26 19.84
C ALA A 96 -2.83 -9.90 19.08
N GLU A 97 -2.30 -10.81 18.25
CA GLU A 97 -1.11 -10.61 17.41
C GLU A 97 -1.43 -10.96 15.96
N SER A 98 -2.19 -10.09 15.29
CA SER A 98 -2.68 -10.28 13.92
C SER A 98 -1.57 -10.58 12.91
N GLU A 99 -0.35 -10.07 13.13
CA GLU A 99 0.80 -10.31 12.27
C GLU A 99 1.21 -11.79 12.22
N ARG A 100 0.84 -12.60 13.22
CA ARG A 100 1.10 -14.06 13.24
C ARG A 100 0.36 -14.82 12.15
N ALA A 101 -0.65 -14.23 11.53
CA ALA A 101 -1.31 -14.82 10.36
C ALA A 101 -0.38 -14.92 9.16
N PHE A 102 0.67 -14.09 9.11
CA PHE A 102 1.59 -13.96 7.99
C PHE A 102 2.98 -14.49 8.32
N ARG A 103 3.79 -14.72 7.28
CA ARG A 103 5.16 -15.25 7.40
C ARG A 103 6.16 -14.49 6.55
N GLY A 104 7.44 -14.50 6.94
CA GLY A 104 8.52 -13.86 6.21
C GLY A 104 8.31 -12.35 6.06
N GLU A 105 8.67 -11.80 4.90
CA GLU A 105 8.55 -10.36 4.63
C GLU A 105 7.10 -9.86 4.67
N ALA A 106 6.12 -10.71 4.38
CA ALA A 106 4.70 -10.35 4.52
C ALA A 106 4.34 -10.00 5.97
N ARG A 107 4.91 -10.71 6.96
CA ARG A 107 4.70 -10.42 8.38
C ARG A 107 5.31 -9.07 8.76
N SER A 108 6.56 -8.85 8.35
CA SER A 108 7.26 -7.58 8.58
C SER A 108 6.52 -6.41 7.94
N ALA A 109 6.04 -6.57 6.69
CA ALA A 109 5.27 -5.56 5.99
C ALA A 109 3.92 -5.28 6.65
N TYR A 110 3.19 -6.31 7.09
CA TYR A 110 1.94 -6.12 7.84
C TYR A 110 2.17 -5.38 9.15
N ALA A 111 3.17 -5.79 9.94
CA ALA A 111 3.52 -5.13 11.19
C ALA A 111 3.94 -3.67 10.97
N TRP A 112 4.71 -3.39 9.92
CA TRP A 112 5.09 -2.03 9.55
C TRP A 112 3.88 -1.18 9.13
N LEU A 113 2.99 -1.72 8.27
CA LEU A 113 1.75 -1.03 7.88
C LEU A 113 0.85 -0.75 9.08
N GLN A 114 0.71 -1.72 9.99
CA GLN A 114 -0.03 -1.55 11.24
C GLN A 114 0.58 -0.42 12.08
N CYS A 115 1.90 -0.37 12.20
CA CYS A 115 2.61 0.66 12.95
C CYS A 115 2.34 2.05 12.36
N ILE A 116 2.68 2.26 11.08
CA ILE A 116 2.58 3.58 10.45
C ILE A 116 1.14 4.08 10.39
N LEU A 117 0.16 3.20 10.10
CA LEU A 117 -1.25 3.58 10.06
C LEU A 117 -1.84 3.82 11.45
N THR A 118 -1.24 3.29 12.51
CA THR A 118 -1.67 3.60 13.88
C THR A 118 -1.06 4.93 14.34
N GLU A 119 0.21 5.17 14.05
CA GLU A 119 0.95 6.35 14.49
C GLU A 119 0.60 7.61 13.68
N GLU A 120 0.39 7.47 12.38
CA GLU A 120 0.13 8.59 11.45
C GLU A 120 -1.35 8.72 11.06
N HIS A 121 -2.26 8.25 11.95
CA HIS A 121 -3.69 8.13 11.66
C HIS A 121 -4.32 9.41 11.10
N ASP A 122 -4.09 10.51 11.79
CA ASP A 122 -4.66 11.80 11.43
C ASP A 122 -4.10 12.37 10.12
N TRP A 123 -2.89 11.95 9.74
CA TRP A 123 -2.21 12.46 8.56
C TRP A 123 -2.67 11.73 7.30
N TYR A 124 -2.69 10.39 7.31
CA TYR A 124 -3.01 9.64 6.09
C TYR A 124 -4.48 9.73 5.69
N LEU A 125 -5.40 10.08 6.61
CA LEU A 125 -6.80 10.37 6.27
C LEU A 125 -6.92 11.61 5.37
N THR A 126 -5.91 12.49 5.37
CA THR A 126 -5.83 13.70 4.54
C THR A 126 -6.99 14.70 4.72
N GLU A 127 -7.65 14.67 5.87
CA GLU A 127 -8.79 15.54 6.22
C GLU A 127 -8.38 16.90 6.80
N ARG A 128 -7.08 17.09 7.07
CA ARG A 128 -6.51 18.32 7.64
C ARG A 128 -6.09 19.32 6.55
N CYS A 129 -5.44 20.40 6.97
CA CYS A 129 -4.88 21.40 6.08
C CYS A 129 -4.01 20.77 4.97
N PRO A 130 -4.30 21.02 3.67
CA PRO A 130 -3.53 20.45 2.56
C PRO A 130 -2.03 20.71 2.67
N ALA A 131 -1.62 21.92 3.06
CA ALA A 131 -0.23 22.26 3.26
C ALA A 131 0.43 21.42 4.38
N CYS A 132 -0.26 21.24 5.51
CA CYS A 132 0.24 20.38 6.60
C CYS A 132 0.43 18.93 6.13
N ILE A 133 -0.53 18.38 5.39
CA ILE A 133 -0.47 17.00 4.86
C ILE A 133 0.73 16.84 3.93
N VAL A 134 0.89 17.77 2.98
CA VAL A 134 1.95 17.73 1.98
C VAL A 134 3.33 17.92 2.62
N LEU A 135 3.49 18.89 3.51
CA LEU A 135 4.76 19.14 4.20
C LEU A 135 5.14 18.00 5.14
N HIS A 136 4.16 17.32 5.75
CA HIS A 136 4.39 16.20 6.65
C HIS A 136 5.00 14.97 5.97
N VAL A 137 4.89 14.85 4.63
CA VAL A 137 5.58 13.79 3.89
C VAL A 137 7.07 13.77 4.21
N LEU A 138 7.72 14.94 4.27
CA LEU A 138 9.15 15.09 4.57
C LEU A 138 9.45 15.21 6.06
N HIS A 139 8.48 14.95 6.95
CA HIS A 139 8.68 15.11 8.40
C HIS A 139 9.60 14.03 9.00
N SER A 140 9.54 12.81 8.47
CA SER A 140 10.29 11.67 8.99
C SER A 140 10.65 10.66 7.90
N GLU A 141 11.63 9.79 8.14
CA GLU A 141 11.96 8.72 7.19
C GLU A 141 10.77 7.79 6.94
N PRO A 142 10.01 7.36 7.97
CA PRO A 142 8.84 6.50 7.74
C PRO A 142 7.78 7.13 6.83
N THR A 143 7.51 8.42 6.93
CA THR A 143 6.53 9.11 6.08
C THR A 143 7.01 9.23 4.63
N ILE A 144 8.30 9.53 4.43
CA ILE A 144 8.91 9.55 3.09
C ILE A 144 8.83 8.15 2.47
N ARG A 145 9.29 7.14 3.21
CA ARG A 145 9.28 5.74 2.75
C ARG A 145 7.87 5.25 2.48
N PHE A 146 6.87 5.67 3.27
CA PHE A 146 5.48 5.29 3.03
C PHE A 146 4.96 5.79 1.69
N VAL A 147 5.21 7.08 1.36
CA VAL A 147 4.83 7.64 0.06
C VAL A 147 5.61 6.99 -1.08
N ALA A 148 6.91 6.73 -0.90
CA ALA A 148 7.72 6.01 -1.90
C ALA A 148 7.17 4.59 -2.17
N VAL A 149 6.84 3.84 -1.13
CA VAL A 149 6.21 2.51 -1.24
C VAL A 149 4.87 2.59 -1.97
N ALA A 150 4.05 3.61 -1.67
CA ALA A 150 2.77 3.84 -2.33
C ALA A 150 2.93 4.11 -3.83
N CYS A 151 3.92 4.93 -4.23
CA CYS A 151 4.27 5.13 -5.63
C CYS A 151 4.69 3.83 -6.31
N LEU A 152 5.62 3.09 -5.72
CA LEU A 152 6.14 1.82 -6.26
C LEU A 152 5.06 0.73 -6.40
N LEU A 153 3.97 0.85 -5.64
CA LEU A 153 2.83 -0.07 -5.64
C LEU A 153 1.64 0.43 -6.46
N SER A 154 1.67 1.66 -6.99
CA SER A 154 0.49 2.29 -7.61
C SER A 154 -0.10 1.42 -8.72
N ASP A 155 0.75 0.86 -9.57
CA ASP A 155 0.30 0.06 -10.72
C ASP A 155 -0.09 -1.36 -10.30
N HIS A 156 0.56 -1.88 -9.26
CA HIS A 156 0.32 -3.23 -8.75
C HIS A 156 -1.03 -3.34 -8.03
N LEU A 157 -1.33 -2.40 -7.12
CA LEU A 157 -2.55 -2.45 -6.31
C LEU A 157 -3.81 -2.14 -7.11
N GLN A 158 -3.70 -1.32 -8.16
CA GLN A 158 -4.79 -1.11 -9.12
C GLN A 158 -5.18 -2.40 -9.87
N GLY A 159 -4.23 -3.31 -10.09
CA GLY A 159 -4.48 -4.58 -10.79
C GLY A 159 -5.25 -5.62 -9.98
N LEU A 160 -5.42 -5.42 -8.67
CA LEU A 160 -5.99 -6.38 -7.73
C LEU A 160 -7.48 -6.16 -7.43
N ASP A 161 -8.13 -5.23 -8.15
CA ASP A 161 -9.54 -4.85 -7.99
C ASP A 161 -9.93 -4.49 -6.54
N LEU A 162 -8.95 -4.10 -5.71
CA LEU A 162 -9.17 -3.65 -4.34
C LEU A 162 -10.11 -2.43 -4.27
N LEU A 163 -10.24 -1.70 -5.39
CA LEU A 163 -11.04 -0.48 -5.54
C LEU A 163 -12.32 -0.63 -6.37
N HIS A 164 -12.75 -1.84 -6.76
CA HIS A 164 -14.00 -2.11 -7.49
C HIS A 164 -14.33 -1.08 -8.60
N GLY A 165 -13.46 -0.97 -9.61
CA GLY A 165 -13.62 0.05 -10.66
C GLY A 165 -12.98 -0.34 -11.99
N LYS A 166 -13.73 -0.17 -13.09
CA LYS A 166 -13.23 -0.38 -14.47
C LYS A 166 -12.22 0.70 -14.92
N ASN A 167 -12.11 1.80 -14.17
CA ASN A 167 -11.29 2.96 -14.55
C ASN A 167 -10.01 2.99 -13.73
N ARG A 168 -8.86 2.87 -14.41
CA ARG A 168 -7.54 2.87 -13.78
C ARG A 168 -7.06 4.28 -13.47
N LEU A 169 -6.44 4.43 -12.31
CA LEU A 169 -5.68 5.62 -11.97
C LEU A 169 -4.42 5.68 -12.87
N PRO A 170 -3.81 6.87 -13.06
CA PRO A 170 -2.55 6.94 -13.78
C PRO A 170 -1.43 6.26 -12.97
N SER A 171 -0.34 5.92 -13.65
CA SER A 171 0.89 5.56 -12.96
C SER A 171 1.45 6.79 -12.26
N PHE A 172 1.89 6.62 -11.01
CA PHE A 172 2.43 7.70 -10.18
C PHE A 172 3.96 7.65 -10.11
N GLU A 173 4.63 7.06 -11.09
CA GLU A 173 6.10 7.13 -11.23
C GLU A 173 6.62 8.57 -11.20
N PHE A 174 5.91 9.51 -11.85
CA PHE A 174 6.27 10.94 -11.81
C PHE A 174 6.28 11.52 -10.39
N TRP A 175 5.45 10.99 -9.48
CA TRP A 175 5.42 11.44 -8.10
C TRP A 175 6.59 10.87 -7.29
N LEU A 176 7.09 9.67 -7.64
CA LEU A 176 8.31 9.13 -7.05
C LEU A 176 9.52 10.01 -7.41
N GLU A 177 9.61 10.47 -8.66
CA GLU A 177 10.65 11.42 -9.10
C GLU A 177 10.55 12.77 -8.38
N ALA A 178 9.32 13.27 -8.19
CA ALA A 178 9.07 14.49 -7.44
C ALA A 178 9.47 14.33 -5.96
N LEU A 179 9.20 13.17 -5.36
CA LEU A 179 9.59 12.84 -3.99
C LEU A 179 11.12 12.74 -3.85
N GLU A 180 11.79 12.05 -4.77
CA GLU A 180 13.26 11.97 -4.82
C GLU A 180 13.86 13.37 -4.86
N THR A 181 13.38 14.22 -5.78
CA THR A 181 13.88 15.59 -5.93
C THR A 181 13.66 16.38 -4.65
N ALA A 182 12.46 16.30 -4.06
CA ALA A 182 12.12 16.99 -2.82
C ALA A 182 13.02 16.57 -1.65
N VAL A 183 13.31 15.27 -1.49
CA VAL A 183 14.23 14.77 -0.45
C VAL A 183 15.66 15.23 -0.70
N ARG A 184 16.13 15.16 -1.94
CA ARG A 184 17.52 15.55 -2.29
C ARG A 184 17.77 17.04 -2.13
N GLU A 185 16.77 17.88 -2.44
CA GLU A 185 16.84 19.34 -2.30
C GLU A 185 16.57 19.82 -0.86
N ASP A 186 16.02 18.97 0.00
CA ASP A 186 15.71 19.33 1.39
C ASP A 186 17.00 19.55 2.22
N PRO A 187 17.11 20.67 2.97
CA PRO A 187 18.32 20.97 3.76
C PRO A 187 18.62 19.98 4.89
N PHE A 188 17.61 19.31 5.44
CA PHE A 188 17.78 18.33 6.51
C PHE A 188 18.10 16.94 5.96
N TRP A 189 17.37 16.49 4.93
CA TRP A 189 17.56 15.15 4.35
C TRP A 189 18.78 15.08 3.41
N GLY A 190 18.83 15.99 2.45
CA GLY A 190 19.91 16.08 1.48
C GLY A 190 20.04 14.90 0.52
N HIS A 191 21.00 15.05 -0.39
CA HIS A 191 21.20 14.13 -1.53
C HIS A 191 21.56 12.69 -1.11
N ASP A 192 22.26 12.52 0.00
CA ASP A 192 22.89 11.24 0.36
C ASP A 192 21.94 10.27 1.09
N LEU A 193 20.79 10.74 1.57
CA LEU A 193 19.83 9.89 2.29
C LEU A 193 18.85 9.18 1.35
N TRP A 194 18.53 9.74 0.19
CA TRP A 194 17.58 9.13 -0.75
C TRP A 194 17.93 7.68 -1.11
N PRO A 195 19.18 7.30 -1.44
CA PRO A 195 19.49 5.91 -1.80
C PRO A 195 19.17 4.88 -0.71
N ASP A 196 19.34 5.21 0.57
CA ASP A 196 18.98 4.31 1.68
C ASP A 196 17.46 4.21 1.84
N ILE A 197 16.76 5.34 1.75
CA ILE A 197 15.30 5.39 1.81
C ILE A 197 14.68 4.59 0.66
N GLU A 198 15.15 4.80 -0.56
CA GLU A 198 14.70 4.10 -1.77
C GLU A 198 14.95 2.58 -1.66
N TYR A 199 16.12 2.17 -1.18
CA TYR A 199 16.42 0.75 -0.96
C TYR A 199 15.43 0.10 0.03
N ARG A 200 15.16 0.77 1.15
CA ARG A 200 14.20 0.30 2.15
C ARG A 200 12.77 0.32 1.64
N ALA A 201 12.40 1.31 0.82
CA ALA A 201 11.11 1.38 0.16
C ALA A 201 10.93 0.18 -0.79
N CYS A 202 11.92 -0.14 -1.63
CA CYS A 202 11.89 -1.30 -2.51
C CYS A 202 11.70 -2.62 -1.74
N ALA A 203 12.48 -2.83 -0.67
CA ALA A 203 12.37 -4.03 0.15
C ALA A 203 10.98 -4.17 0.79
N LEU A 204 10.44 -3.07 1.33
CA LEU A 204 9.10 -3.05 1.89
C LEU A 204 8.01 -3.26 0.84
N THR A 205 8.15 -2.68 -0.35
CA THR A 205 7.25 -2.91 -1.49
C THR A 205 7.14 -4.40 -1.82
N ASP A 206 8.25 -5.13 -1.84
CA ASP A 206 8.23 -6.58 -2.07
C ASP A 206 7.57 -7.34 -0.91
N GLY A 207 7.79 -6.92 0.34
CA GLY A 207 7.08 -7.45 1.49
C GLY A 207 5.55 -7.23 1.40
N VAL A 208 5.12 -6.06 0.93
CA VAL A 208 3.69 -5.74 0.74
C VAL A 208 3.08 -6.60 -0.38
N LYS A 209 3.80 -6.86 -1.47
CA LYS A 209 3.35 -7.79 -2.51
C LYS A 209 3.19 -9.22 -1.97
N GLN A 210 4.13 -9.67 -1.12
CA GLN A 210 3.99 -10.97 -0.45
C GLN A 210 2.80 -11.00 0.51
N LEU A 211 2.52 -9.90 1.21
CA LEU A 211 1.35 -9.76 2.08
C LEU A 211 0.05 -9.90 1.28
N VAL A 212 -0.06 -9.26 0.12
CA VAL A 212 -1.21 -9.42 -0.79
C VAL A 212 -1.42 -10.89 -1.14
N LEU A 213 -0.35 -11.59 -1.56
CA LEU A 213 -0.42 -13.00 -1.94
C LEU A 213 -0.90 -13.87 -0.77
N GLN A 214 -0.31 -13.71 0.41
CA GLN A 214 -0.74 -14.47 1.59
C GLN A 214 -2.19 -14.14 2.00
N CYS A 215 -2.64 -12.90 1.82
CA CYS A 215 -4.04 -12.54 2.05
C CYS A 215 -5.00 -13.28 1.08
N LEU A 216 -4.61 -13.47 -0.18
CA LEU A 216 -5.39 -14.24 -1.15
C LEU A 216 -5.40 -15.73 -0.80
N GLU A 217 -4.25 -16.30 -0.45
CA GLU A 217 -4.11 -17.70 -0.05
C GLU A 217 -4.95 -18.05 1.19
N LEU A 218 -4.88 -17.20 2.22
CA LEU A 218 -5.64 -17.37 3.46
C LEU A 218 -7.16 -17.26 3.22
N ARG A 219 -7.61 -16.33 2.37
CA ARG A 219 -9.03 -16.22 1.98
C ARG A 219 -9.52 -17.48 1.29
N SER A 220 -8.80 -17.93 0.26
CA SER A 220 -9.14 -19.15 -0.49
C SER A 220 -9.18 -20.39 0.42
N ALA A 221 -8.29 -20.46 1.43
CA ALA A 221 -8.33 -21.53 2.43
C ALA A 221 -9.57 -21.47 3.35
N LEU A 222 -9.95 -20.27 3.82
CA LEU A 222 -11.14 -20.06 4.67
C LEU A 222 -12.44 -20.39 3.92
N ASP A 223 -12.51 -20.03 2.64
CA ASP A 223 -13.70 -20.30 1.81
C ASP A 223 -13.86 -21.82 1.58
N ARG A 224 -12.76 -22.54 1.32
CA ARG A 224 -12.77 -24.02 1.23
C ARG A 224 -13.25 -24.69 2.53
N GLN A 225 -12.82 -24.21 3.70
CA GLN A 225 -13.26 -24.75 4.99
C GLN A 225 -14.76 -24.55 5.24
N SER A 226 -15.29 -23.39 4.82
CA SER A 226 -16.70 -23.05 4.95
C SER A 226 -17.58 -24.00 4.10
N HIS A 227 -17.15 -24.28 2.85
CA HIS A 227 -17.85 -25.22 1.97
C HIS A 227 -17.80 -26.68 2.46
N GLN A 228 -16.67 -27.12 3.02
CA GLN A 228 -16.56 -28.48 3.57
C GLN A 228 -17.44 -28.69 4.81
N SER A 229 -17.56 -27.68 5.67
CA SER A 229 -18.40 -27.76 6.87
C SER A 229 -19.89 -27.85 6.53
N GLN A 230 -20.35 -27.12 5.48
CA GLN A 230 -21.72 -27.20 4.99
C GLN A 230 -22.05 -28.55 4.31
N ALA A 231 -21.10 -29.13 3.58
CA ALA A 231 -21.28 -30.44 2.96
C ALA A 231 -21.39 -31.57 3.99
N TYR A 232 -20.64 -31.48 5.10
CA TYR A 232 -20.73 -32.46 6.18
C TYR A 232 -22.09 -32.40 6.91
N ASP A 233 -22.61 -31.20 7.19
CA ASP A 233 -23.93 -31.04 7.83
C ASP A 233 -25.08 -31.55 6.95
N SER A 234 -25.04 -31.32 5.63
CA SER A 234 -26.02 -31.89 4.69
C SER A 234 -25.95 -33.43 4.64
N SER A 235 -24.76 -34.02 4.80
CA SER A 235 -24.58 -35.48 4.85
C SER A 235 -24.97 -36.11 6.21
N ALA A 236 -24.93 -35.33 7.29
CA ALA A 236 -25.32 -35.77 8.63
C ALA A 236 -26.86 -35.86 8.78
N HIS A 237 -27.61 -34.98 8.09
CA HIS A 237 -29.06 -35.09 8.00
C HIS A 237 -29.53 -36.30 7.19
N PHE A 238 -28.80 -36.69 6.14
CA PHE A 238 -29.14 -37.90 5.36
C PHE A 238 -28.80 -39.22 6.08
N ARG A 239 -27.90 -39.21 7.07
CA ARG A 239 -27.51 -40.44 7.79
C ARG A 239 -28.39 -40.73 9.00
N ARG A 240 -29.17 -39.77 9.52
CA ARG A 240 -30.07 -40.01 10.67
C ARG A 240 -31.42 -40.64 10.28
N GLU A 241 -31.79 -40.61 9.00
CA GLU A 241 -33.06 -41.17 8.51
C GLU A 241 -32.89 -42.54 7.82
N SER A 242 -31.64 -42.98 7.58
CA SER A 242 -31.32 -44.25 6.91
C SER A 242 -30.90 -45.37 7.88
N LEU A 243 -31.51 -45.42 9.08
CA LEU A 243 -31.43 -46.58 9.98
C LEU A 243 -32.74 -47.38 10.04
N ARG A 244 -33.63 -47.18 9.06
CA ARG A 244 -34.77 -48.06 8.81
C ARG A 244 -34.83 -48.39 7.32
N GLN A 245 -34.46 -49.63 7.01
CA GLN A 245 -34.81 -50.46 5.85
C GLN A 245 -33.61 -51.02 5.05
N SER A 246 -33.35 -52.30 5.34
CA SER A 246 -33.33 -53.44 4.40
C SER A 246 -32.45 -53.40 3.13
N ASN A 247 -31.41 -54.24 3.16
CA ASN A 247 -30.94 -55.20 2.13
C ASN A 247 -31.15 -54.90 0.62
N HIS A 248 -30.03 -54.76 -0.13
CA HIS A 248 -29.62 -55.49 -1.36
C HIS A 248 -28.61 -54.69 -2.25
N PRO A 249 -27.88 -55.32 -3.22
CA PRO A 249 -26.43 -55.12 -3.39
C PRO A 249 -25.96 -54.19 -4.53
N ILE A 250 -24.72 -53.71 -4.35
CA ILE A 250 -23.63 -53.38 -5.29
C ILE A 250 -24.00 -52.77 -6.66
N MET A 251 -23.60 -51.50 -6.87
CA MET A 251 -22.94 -51.03 -8.11
C MET A 251 -22.06 -49.80 -7.79
N LYS A 252 -20.83 -49.79 -8.32
CA LYS A 252 -19.85 -48.70 -8.20
C LYS A 252 -20.30 -47.45 -8.97
N PRO A 253 -19.83 -46.25 -8.57
CA PRO A 253 -19.46 -45.28 -9.59
C PRO A 253 -18.07 -44.66 -9.41
N SER A 254 -17.66 -44.10 -10.54
CA SER A 254 -16.33 -43.72 -11.00
C SER A 254 -15.75 -42.49 -10.32
N ALA A 255 -14.43 -42.40 -10.37
CA ALA A 255 -13.64 -41.26 -9.94
C ALA A 255 -14.02 -39.98 -10.73
N ALA A 256 -14.34 -38.91 -10.01
CA ALA A 256 -14.48 -37.57 -10.57
C ALA A 256 -13.31 -36.71 -10.11
N THR A 257 -12.48 -36.35 -11.08
CA THR A 257 -11.29 -35.51 -11.02
C THR A 257 -11.64 -34.10 -10.56
N SER A 258 -10.99 -33.63 -9.51
CA SER A 258 -11.00 -32.22 -9.07
C SER A 258 -10.44 -31.33 -10.19
N ARG A 259 -11.29 -30.51 -10.81
CA ARG A 259 -10.89 -29.41 -11.68
C ARG A 259 -10.70 -28.17 -10.82
N MET A 260 -9.45 -27.84 -10.52
CA MET A 260 -9.06 -26.56 -9.91
C MET A 260 -9.37 -25.40 -10.87
N ALA A 261 -9.92 -24.33 -10.31
CA ALA A 261 -10.38 -23.13 -11.02
C ALA A 261 -9.20 -22.40 -11.70
N GLY A 262 -9.25 -22.30 -13.04
CA GLY A 262 -8.21 -21.66 -13.85
C GLY A 262 -8.11 -20.13 -13.70
N GLU A 263 -8.95 -19.52 -12.87
CA GLU A 263 -8.95 -18.07 -12.63
C GLU A 263 -7.94 -17.66 -11.54
N GLU A 264 -7.81 -18.45 -10.47
CA GLU A 264 -6.81 -18.21 -9.41
C GLU A 264 -5.38 -18.33 -9.96
N GLN A 265 -5.14 -19.26 -10.89
CA GLN A 265 -3.82 -19.47 -11.49
C GLN A 265 -3.42 -18.36 -12.47
N LYS A 266 -4.38 -17.67 -13.12
CA LYS A 266 -4.11 -16.49 -13.95
C LYS A 266 -3.74 -15.26 -13.12
N LEU A 267 -4.32 -15.11 -11.94
CA LEU A 267 -3.96 -14.02 -11.01
C LEU A 267 -2.54 -14.22 -10.48
N LEU A 268 -2.21 -15.44 -10.04
CA LEU A 268 -0.87 -15.80 -9.55
C LEU A 268 0.21 -15.68 -10.63
N SER A 269 -0.11 -16.02 -11.88
CA SER A 269 0.82 -15.93 -13.02
C SER A 269 1.13 -14.48 -13.43
N LYS A 270 0.17 -13.55 -13.29
CA LYS A 270 0.40 -12.12 -13.54
C LYS A 270 1.26 -11.47 -12.44
N VAL A 271 1.16 -11.94 -11.21
CA VAL A 271 1.90 -11.41 -10.06
C VAL A 271 3.37 -11.89 -10.04
N ALA A 272 3.65 -13.10 -10.51
CA ALA A 272 5.02 -13.63 -10.59
C ALA A 272 5.90 -12.97 -11.68
N ALA A 273 5.29 -12.28 -12.66
CA ALA A 273 5.97 -11.78 -13.85
C ALA A 273 6.69 -10.43 -13.69
N THR A 274 6.57 -9.75 -12.55
CA THR A 274 7.17 -8.42 -12.33
C THR A 274 8.35 -8.51 -11.37
N ARG A 275 9.50 -8.97 -11.90
CA ARG A 275 10.81 -8.67 -11.31
C ARG A 275 11.02 -7.15 -11.38
N CYS A 276 10.73 -6.48 -10.29
CA CYS A 276 11.32 -5.17 -10.02
C CYS A 276 12.85 -5.37 -10.16
N MET A 277 13.54 -4.50 -10.89
CA MET A 277 15.01 -4.39 -10.95
C MET A 277 15.80 -4.99 -12.14
N SER A 278 15.22 -5.33 -13.30
CA SER A 278 16.07 -5.52 -14.52
C SER A 278 16.10 -4.33 -15.48
N SER A 279 15.02 -3.54 -15.58
CA SER A 279 14.96 -2.42 -16.54
C SER A 279 15.52 -1.12 -15.97
N TYR A 280 15.22 -0.79 -14.72
CA TYR A 280 15.60 0.49 -14.10
C TYR A 280 17.13 0.65 -13.90
N TRP A 281 17.87 -0.45 -13.70
CA TRP A 281 19.33 -0.41 -13.50
C TRP A 281 20.15 -0.34 -14.80
N GLN A 282 19.57 -0.62 -15.97
CA GLN A 282 20.34 -0.72 -17.22
C GLN A 282 20.59 0.64 -17.91
N ASP A 283 19.83 1.68 -17.55
CA ASP A 283 19.83 2.96 -18.29
C ASP A 283 20.66 4.10 -17.65
N ARG A 284 21.39 3.83 -16.56
CA ARG A 284 22.21 4.85 -15.86
C ARG A 284 23.71 4.57 -16.04
N PRO A 285 24.53 5.53 -16.51
CA PRO A 285 25.96 5.33 -16.61
C PRO A 285 26.58 5.13 -15.21
N GLN A 286 27.05 3.91 -14.96
CA GLN A 286 27.70 3.46 -13.73
C GLN A 286 28.95 4.31 -13.44
N ARG A 287 28.90 5.19 -12.44
CA ARG A 287 30.11 5.69 -11.77
C ARG A 287 30.37 4.83 -10.55
N LEU A 288 31.24 3.85 -10.72
CA LEU A 288 31.71 2.94 -9.68
C LEU A 288 32.51 3.74 -8.63
N HIS A 289 31.93 3.97 -7.46
CA HIS A 289 32.71 4.27 -6.26
C HIS A 289 32.93 2.98 -5.47
N ALA A 290 34.12 2.41 -5.59
CA ALA A 290 34.59 1.32 -4.76
C ALA A 290 34.78 1.82 -3.32
N ARG A 291 33.93 1.34 -2.39
CA ARG A 291 34.10 1.56 -0.95
C ARG A 291 35.26 0.68 -0.47
N ARG A 292 36.37 1.30 -0.01
CA ARG A 292 37.43 0.59 0.71
C ARG A 292 36.92 0.13 2.08
N HIS A 293 37.09 -1.16 2.33
CA HIS A 293 36.87 -1.82 3.61
C HIS A 293 38.07 -1.57 4.53
N GLY A 294 37.80 -1.29 5.82
CA GLY A 294 38.72 -1.53 6.92
C GLY A 294 39.23 -0.28 7.65
N ASP A 295 38.65 0.03 8.81
CA ASP A 295 39.48 0.25 10.00
C ASP A 295 38.71 0.02 11.31
N SER A 296 39.33 -0.77 12.18
CA SER A 296 38.79 -1.29 13.44
C SER A 296 39.00 -0.27 14.56
N ARG A 297 37.95 0.42 15.02
CA ARG A 297 38.07 1.31 16.19
C ARG A 297 38.09 0.52 17.51
N ARG A 298 39.29 0.45 18.11
CA ARG A 298 39.54 0.01 19.49
C ARG A 298 38.79 0.90 20.49
N ARG A 299 38.21 0.29 21.52
CA ARG A 299 37.70 0.95 22.73
C ARG A 299 38.86 1.31 23.66
N SER A 300 38.94 2.57 24.06
CA SER A 300 39.81 3.04 25.13
C SER A 300 38.96 3.23 26.39
N VAL A 301 39.29 2.48 27.44
CA VAL A 301 38.77 2.67 28.80
C VAL A 301 39.89 3.38 29.56
N THR A 302 39.60 4.49 30.21
CA THR A 302 40.48 5.04 31.24
C THR A 302 39.67 5.33 32.49
N SER A 303 40.25 4.83 33.58
CA SER A 303 39.94 5.06 34.99
C SER A 303 40.02 6.52 35.41
#